data_AF-A0A832N2B6-F1
#
_entry.id   AF-A0A832N2B6-F1
#
_cell.length_a   1.000
_cell.length_b   1.000
_cell.length_c   1.000
_cell.angle_alpha   90.00
_cell.angle_beta   90.00
_cell.angle_gamma   90.00
#
_symmetry.space_group_name_H-M   'P 1'
#
loop_
_entity.id
_entity.type
_entity.pdbx_description
1 polymer ?
#
loop_
_entity_poly.entity_id
_entity_poly.type
_entity_poly.pdbx_seq_one_letter_code
_entity_poly.pdbx_strand_id
1 'polypeptide(L)'
;MADPKKDEFLDDIDAIEAAMDDIEMEEEAQEPDELEQLRAERDEMKDRFMRALADAENTRKRSERDRREAERYGSSRLARDLLPIYDNLKRALETVTDEQRKESAALIEGIELTMRELLHVFEKHGITLISPKVGERFDPNIHESMFEAPLPDTNA
;
A
#
# COMPACT_ATOMS: atom_id res chain seq x y z
N MET A 1 -54.00 -70.27 -51.84
CA MET A 1 -54.75 -69.67 -50.73
C MET A 1 -53.76 -68.83 -49.94
N ALA A 2 -54.04 -67.52 -49.88
CA ALA A 2 -53.43 -66.47 -49.06
C ALA A 2 -51.90 -66.46 -48.95
N ASP A 3 -51.24 -65.67 -49.81
CA ASP A 3 -50.02 -64.97 -49.40
C ASP A 3 -50.36 -64.16 -48.13
N PRO A 4 -49.64 -64.35 -47.01
CA PRO A 4 -49.80 -63.47 -45.88
C PRO A 4 -49.23 -62.12 -46.31
N LYS A 5 -50.08 -61.09 -46.34
CA LYS A 5 -49.61 -59.70 -46.48
C LYS A 5 -48.54 -59.49 -45.42
N LYS A 6 -47.29 -59.30 -45.84
CA LYS A 6 -46.23 -58.82 -44.98
C LYS A 6 -46.70 -57.46 -44.46
N ASP A 7 -46.90 -57.34 -43.15
CA ASP A 7 -47.38 -56.11 -42.52
C ASP A 7 -46.30 -55.03 -42.65
N GLU A 8 -46.34 -54.25 -43.74
CA GLU A 8 -45.50 -53.05 -43.97
C GLU A 8 -45.53 -52.10 -42.76
N PHE A 9 -46.62 -52.12 -41.99
CA PHE A 9 -46.80 -51.34 -40.77
C PHE A 9 -45.86 -51.75 -39.61
N LEU A 10 -45.44 -53.02 -39.54
CA LEU A 10 -44.52 -53.50 -38.50
C LEU A 10 -43.07 -53.17 -38.85
N ASP A 11 -42.68 -53.26 -40.12
CA ASP A 11 -41.34 -52.86 -40.60
C ASP A 11 -41.11 -51.34 -40.40
N ASP A 12 -42.15 -50.49 -40.51
CA ASP A 12 -42.08 -49.05 -40.24
C ASP A 12 -41.95 -48.71 -38.74
N ILE A 13 -42.55 -49.51 -37.86
CA ILE A 13 -42.45 -49.30 -36.40
C ILE A 13 -41.06 -49.70 -35.89
N ASP A 14 -40.54 -50.85 -36.31
CA ASP A 14 -39.20 -51.31 -35.93
C ASP A 14 -38.11 -50.33 -36.42
N ALA A 15 -38.30 -49.71 -37.59
CA ALA A 15 -37.40 -48.69 -38.11
C ALA A 15 -37.46 -47.36 -37.34
N ILE A 16 -38.64 -46.97 -36.83
CA ILE A 16 -38.80 -45.79 -35.97
C ILE A 16 -38.20 -46.05 -34.58
N GLU A 17 -38.40 -47.24 -34.03
CA GLU A 17 -37.87 -47.63 -32.72
C GLU A 17 -36.33 -47.69 -32.74
N ALA A 18 -35.74 -48.26 -33.80
CA ALA A 18 -34.30 -48.23 -33.99
C ALA A 18 -33.74 -46.80 -34.18
N ALA A 19 -34.46 -45.93 -34.89
CA ALA A 19 -34.06 -44.53 -35.04
C ALA A 19 -34.19 -43.73 -33.74
N MET A 20 -35.16 -44.06 -32.87
CA MET A 20 -35.28 -43.46 -31.55
C MET A 20 -34.17 -43.93 -30.61
N ASP A 21 -33.85 -45.22 -30.60
CA ASP A 21 -32.73 -45.77 -29.83
C ASP A 21 -31.39 -45.14 -30.27
N ASP A 22 -31.16 -44.96 -31.57
CA ASP A 22 -29.94 -44.31 -32.07
C ASP A 22 -29.85 -42.83 -31.63
N ILE A 23 -30.98 -42.10 -31.58
CA ILE A 23 -31.04 -40.71 -31.10
C ILE A 23 -30.79 -40.65 -29.59
N GLU A 24 -31.41 -41.54 -28.81
CA GLU A 24 -31.20 -41.60 -27.35
C GLU A 24 -29.75 -41.96 -27.01
N MET A 25 -29.12 -42.86 -27.79
CA MET A 25 -27.70 -43.19 -27.63
C MET A 25 -26.76 -42.05 -28.03
N GLU A 26 -27.08 -41.25 -29.05
CA GLU A 26 -26.30 -40.06 -29.41
C GLU A 26 -26.45 -38.94 -28.36
N GLU A 27 -27.65 -38.72 -27.80
CA GLU A 27 -27.87 -37.76 -26.71
C GLU A 27 -27.16 -38.19 -25.42
N GLU A 28 -27.26 -39.45 -25.01
CA GLU A 28 -26.54 -39.98 -23.84
C GLU A 28 -25.02 -39.99 -24.02
N ALA A 29 -24.50 -39.99 -25.25
CA ALA A 29 -23.07 -39.87 -25.52
C ALA A 29 -22.59 -38.40 -25.55
N GLN A 30 -23.45 -37.44 -25.92
CA GLN A 30 -23.13 -36.00 -25.95
C GLN A 30 -23.28 -35.32 -24.58
N GLU A 31 -24.32 -35.64 -23.80
CA GLU A 31 -24.52 -35.12 -22.44
C GLU A 31 -23.32 -35.28 -21.48
N PRO A 32 -22.63 -36.44 -21.39
CA PRO A 32 -21.49 -36.60 -20.50
C PRO A 32 -20.28 -35.76 -20.92
N ASP A 33 -20.07 -35.55 -22.23
CA ASP A 33 -18.98 -34.71 -22.75
C ASP A 33 -19.26 -33.22 -22.48
N GLU A 34 -20.49 -32.75 -22.72
CA GLU A 34 -20.89 -31.38 -22.36
C GLU A 34 -20.80 -31.11 -20.85
N LEU A 35 -21.21 -32.08 -20.02
CA LEU A 35 -21.09 -31.97 -18.57
C LEU A 35 -19.63 -31.91 -18.10
N GLU A 36 -18.73 -32.67 -18.72
CA GLU A 36 -17.29 -32.62 -18.41
C GLU A 36 -16.66 -31.30 -18.85
N GLN A 37 -17.01 -30.80 -20.04
CA GLN A 37 -16.56 -29.49 -20.54
C GLN A 37 -17.02 -28.35 -19.63
N LEU A 38 -18.31 -28.33 -19.25
CA LEU A 38 -18.86 -27.34 -18.31
C LEU A 38 -18.19 -27.42 -16.93
N ARG A 39 -17.85 -28.63 -16.45
CA ARG A 39 -17.12 -28.80 -15.18
C ARG A 39 -15.70 -28.24 -15.27
N ALA A 40 -15.00 -28.49 -16.38
CA ALA A 40 -13.66 -27.98 -16.63
C ALA A 40 -13.65 -26.45 -16.73
N GLU A 41 -14.57 -25.86 -17.48
CA GLU A 41 -14.73 -24.40 -17.58
C GLU A 41 -15.02 -23.78 -16.21
N ARG A 42 -15.92 -24.40 -15.43
CA ARG A 42 -16.26 -23.97 -14.08
C ARG A 42 -15.03 -23.98 -13.17
N ASP A 43 -14.21 -25.02 -13.24
CA ASP A 43 -13.00 -25.12 -12.41
C ASP A 43 -11.92 -24.14 -12.85
N GLU A 44 -11.76 -23.90 -14.15
CA GLU A 44 -10.88 -22.85 -14.68
C GLU A 44 -11.33 -21.45 -14.25
N MET A 45 -12.64 -21.15 -14.34
CA MET A 45 -13.19 -19.88 -13.88
C MET A 45 -13.02 -19.71 -12.37
N LYS A 46 -13.21 -20.77 -11.58
CA LYS A 46 -12.95 -20.74 -10.13
C LYS A 46 -11.49 -20.46 -9.83
N ASP A 47 -10.54 -21.10 -10.51
CA ASP A 47 -9.11 -20.84 -10.33
C ASP A 47 -8.76 -19.38 -10.68
N ARG A 48 -9.23 -18.89 -11.83
CA ARG A 48 -9.04 -17.49 -12.25
C ARG A 48 -9.63 -16.51 -11.25
N PHE A 49 -10.84 -16.79 -10.76
CA PHE A 49 -11.51 -15.95 -9.77
C PHE A 49 -10.73 -15.92 -8.44
N MET A 50 -10.29 -17.08 -7.94
CA MET A 50 -9.50 -17.15 -6.70
C MET A 50 -8.16 -16.44 -6.82
N ARG A 51 -7.49 -16.55 -7.96
CA ARG A 51 -6.24 -15.80 -8.24
C ARG A 51 -6.49 -14.29 -8.28
N ALA A 52 -7.52 -13.85 -9.01
CA ALA A 52 -7.90 -12.44 -9.07
C ALA A 52 -8.26 -11.87 -7.70
N LEU A 53 -8.97 -12.64 -6.87
CA LEU A 53 -9.31 -12.25 -5.49
C LEU A 53 -8.04 -12.09 -4.63
N ALA A 54 -7.09 -13.02 -4.75
CA ALA A 54 -5.81 -12.94 -4.06
C ALA A 54 -4.99 -11.71 -4.50
N ASP A 55 -4.93 -11.44 -5.80
CA ASP A 55 -4.23 -10.27 -6.35
C ASP A 55 -4.86 -8.96 -5.89
N ALA A 56 -6.19 -8.89 -5.84
CA ALA A 56 -6.92 -7.74 -5.32
C ALA A 56 -6.63 -7.51 -3.82
N GLU A 57 -6.64 -8.57 -3.01
CA GLU A 57 -6.31 -8.50 -1.59
C GLU A 57 -4.85 -8.08 -1.34
N ASN A 58 -3.91 -8.62 -2.11
CA ASN A 58 -2.50 -8.25 -2.05
C ASN A 58 -2.29 -6.78 -2.44
N THR A 59 -2.98 -6.32 -3.49
CA THR A 59 -2.94 -4.92 -3.92
C THR A 59 -3.53 -4.00 -2.85
N ARG A 60 -4.67 -4.37 -2.25
CA ARG A 60 -5.27 -3.60 -1.14
C ARG A 60 -4.29 -3.46 0.03
N LYS A 61 -3.69 -4.56 0.49
CA LYS A 61 -2.72 -4.54 1.59
C LYS A 61 -1.49 -3.68 1.27
N ARG A 62 -1.02 -3.74 0.02
CA ARG A 62 0.08 -2.89 -0.46
C ARG A 62 -0.31 -1.41 -0.43
N SER A 63 -1.45 -1.06 -1.03
CA SER A 63 -1.94 0.32 -1.07
C SER A 63 -2.17 0.91 0.33
N GLU A 64 -2.65 0.10 1.28
CA GLU A 64 -2.79 0.54 2.67
C GLU A 64 -1.44 0.85 3.32
N ARG A 65 -0.42 0.03 3.08
CA ARG A 65 0.94 0.29 3.56
C ARG A 65 1.50 1.55 2.92
N ASP A 66 1.41 1.67 1.61
CA ASP A 66 1.96 2.80 0.87
C ASP A 66 1.27 4.11 1.29
N ARG A 67 -0.05 4.08 1.57
CA ARG A 67 -0.77 5.21 2.18
C ARG A 67 -0.21 5.60 3.54
N ARG A 68 0.00 4.62 4.43
CA ARG A 68 0.56 4.88 5.78
C ARG A 68 1.98 5.43 5.70
N GLU A 69 2.79 4.94 4.76
CA GLU A 69 4.15 5.44 4.52
C GLU A 69 4.12 6.87 3.99
N ALA A 70 3.23 7.18 3.04
CA ALA A 70 3.04 8.54 2.53
C ALA A 70 2.56 9.50 3.62
N GLU A 71 1.67 9.08 4.52
CA GLU A 71 1.23 9.88 5.66
C GLU A 71 2.37 10.12 6.67
N ARG A 72 3.21 9.11 6.94
CA ARG A 72 4.32 9.22 7.90
C ARG A 72 5.50 10.02 7.36
N TYR A 73 5.85 9.83 6.09
CA TYR A 73 7.10 10.35 5.52
C TYR A 73 6.89 11.40 4.43
N GLY A 74 5.65 11.66 4.00
CA GLY A 74 5.37 12.64 2.93
C GLY A 74 5.78 14.06 3.27
N SER A 75 5.72 14.46 4.54
CA SER A 75 6.16 15.77 5.03
C SER A 75 7.68 15.90 5.21
N SER A 76 8.41 14.78 5.22
CA SER A 76 9.84 14.77 5.58
C SER A 76 10.71 15.60 4.63
N ARG A 77 10.42 15.55 3.32
CA ARG A 77 11.17 16.30 2.32
C ARG A 77 11.01 17.80 2.51
N LEU A 78 9.76 18.26 2.66
CA LEU A 78 9.47 19.68 2.90
C LEU A 78 10.10 20.15 4.22
N ALA A 79 9.97 19.35 5.28
CA ALA A 79 10.58 19.70 6.57
C ALA A 79 12.10 19.83 6.47
N ARG A 80 12.78 18.93 5.75
CA ARG A 80 14.22 19.00 5.48
C ARG A 80 14.60 20.30 4.75
N ASP A 81 13.82 20.69 3.74
CA ASP A 81 14.08 21.91 2.98
C ASP A 81 13.84 23.20 3.81
N LEU A 82 13.06 23.10 4.89
CA LEU A 82 12.81 24.20 5.83
C LEU A 82 13.87 24.33 6.94
N LEU A 83 14.67 23.30 7.23
CA LEU A 83 15.70 23.34 8.27
C LEU A 83 16.69 24.50 8.11
N PRO A 84 17.24 24.79 6.91
CA PRO A 84 18.16 25.92 6.73
C PRO A 84 17.52 27.27 7.09
N ILE A 85 16.21 27.42 6.93
CA ILE A 85 15.49 28.65 7.31
C ILE A 85 15.50 28.79 8.82
N TYR A 86 15.15 27.73 9.54
CA TYR A 86 15.20 27.69 11.00
C TYR A 86 16.62 27.99 11.51
N ASP A 87 17.65 27.36 10.93
CA ASP A 87 19.04 27.55 11.32
C ASP A 87 19.52 28.99 11.09
N ASN A 88 19.12 29.61 9.97
CA ASN A 88 19.44 30.99 9.68
C ASN A 88 18.77 31.97 10.64
N LEU A 89 17.50 31.73 10.98
CA LEU A 89 16.77 32.54 11.97
C LEU A 89 17.39 32.40 13.37
N LYS A 90 17.74 31.17 13.76
CA LYS A 90 18.45 30.90 15.02
C LYS A 90 19.78 31.64 15.08
N ARG A 91 20.59 31.52 14.02
CA ARG A 91 21.89 32.22 13.92
C ARG A 91 21.71 33.73 13.96
N ALA A 92 20.68 34.28 13.31
CA ALA A 92 20.39 35.71 13.38
C ALA A 92 20.12 36.16 14.83
N LEU A 93 19.27 35.43 15.57
CA LEU A 93 18.98 35.72 16.97
C LEU A 93 20.21 35.59 17.89
N GLU A 94 21.09 34.62 17.64
CA GLU A 94 22.34 34.44 18.40
C GLU A 94 23.33 35.60 18.20
N THR A 95 23.25 36.33 17.08
CA THR A 95 24.10 37.49 16.80
C THR A 95 23.55 38.81 17.36
N VAL A 96 22.32 38.83 17.87
CA VAL A 96 21.69 40.04 18.40
C VAL A 96 22.39 40.47 19.70
N THR A 97 22.84 41.73 19.74
CA THR A 97 23.41 42.35 20.94
C THR A 97 22.33 42.82 21.91
N ASP A 98 22.67 43.01 23.18
CA ASP A 98 21.74 43.53 24.21
C ASP A 98 21.18 44.91 23.85
N GLU A 99 21.96 45.76 23.18
CA GLU A 99 21.55 47.08 22.71
C GLU A 99 20.44 46.93 21.64
N GLN A 100 20.68 46.11 20.62
CA GLN A 100 19.71 45.83 19.56
C GLN A 100 18.44 45.15 20.11
N ARG A 101 18.59 44.29 21.13
CA ARG A 101 17.45 43.65 21.80
C ARG A 101 16.56 44.66 22.51
N LYS A 102 17.11 45.75 23.05
CA LYS A 102 16.33 46.84 23.64
C LYS A 102 15.68 47.73 22.59
N GLU A 103 16.40 48.07 21.52
CA GLU A 103 15.90 48.95 20.46
C GLU A 103 14.80 48.30 19.61
N SER A 104 14.90 46.98 19.36
CA SER A 104 14.01 46.24 18.46
C SER A 104 13.30 45.06 19.14
N ALA A 105 12.97 45.19 20.43
CA ALA A 105 12.42 44.12 21.26
C ALA A 105 11.22 43.41 20.62
N ALA A 106 10.22 44.17 20.13
CA ALA A 106 9.01 43.60 19.54
C ALA A 106 9.28 42.80 18.25
N LEU A 107 10.25 43.23 17.44
CA LEU A 107 10.64 42.50 16.22
C LEU A 107 11.31 41.18 16.59
N ILE A 108 12.26 41.21 17.52
CA ILE A 108 13.00 40.02 17.97
C ILE A 108 12.05 39.01 18.62
N GLU A 109 11.13 39.46 19.46
CA GLU A 109 10.09 38.61 20.05
C GLU A 109 9.20 37.97 18.97
N GLY A 110 8.82 38.73 17.93
CA GLY A 110 8.06 38.20 16.80
C GLY A 110 8.81 37.08 16.06
N ILE A 111 10.12 37.22 15.87
CA ILE A 111 10.97 36.18 15.24
C ILE A 111 11.04 34.95 16.16
N GLU A 112 11.26 35.12 17.45
CA GLU A 112 11.27 34.02 18.44
C GLU A 112 9.94 33.27 18.48
N LEU A 113 8.81 33.99 18.43
CA LEU A 113 7.48 33.39 18.37
C LEU A 113 7.27 32.59 17.07
N THR A 114 7.71 33.14 15.94
CA THR A 114 7.63 32.46 14.64
C THR A 114 8.44 31.16 14.63
N MET A 115 9.65 31.18 15.22
CA MET A 115 10.46 29.96 15.36
C MET A 115 9.80 28.92 16.26
N ARG A 116 9.15 29.36 17.36
CA ARG A 116 8.42 28.45 18.25
C ARG A 116 7.23 27.81 17.54
N GLU A 117 6.48 28.58 16.76
CA GLU A 117 5.36 28.05 15.97
C GLU A 117 5.86 27.07 14.90
N LEU A 118 6.99 27.35 14.25
CA LEU A 118 7.59 26.41 13.29
C LEU A 118 7.92 25.06 13.94
N LEU A 119 8.54 25.06 15.13
CA LEU A 119 8.80 23.83 15.88
C LEU A 119 7.51 23.12 16.29
N HIS A 120 6.48 23.88 16.71
CA HIS A 120 5.18 23.31 17.05
C HIS A 120 4.49 22.65 15.85
N VAL A 121 4.61 23.23 14.66
CA VAL A 121 4.13 22.64 13.41
C VAL A 121 4.90 21.35 13.08
N PHE A 122 6.23 21.34 13.24
CA PHE A 122 7.02 20.12 13.09
C PHE A 122 6.58 19.01 14.04
N GLU A 123 6.35 19.32 15.32
CA GLU A 123 5.86 18.35 16.31
C GLU A 123 4.49 17.76 15.92
N LYS A 124 3.56 18.58 15.41
CA LYS A 124 2.27 18.09 14.89
C LYS A 124 2.42 17.08 13.76
N HIS A 125 3.49 17.19 12.98
CA HIS A 125 3.83 16.26 11.90
C HIS A 125 4.80 15.15 12.34
N GLY A 126 5.01 14.96 13.65
CA GLY A 126 5.84 13.89 14.21
C GLY A 126 7.35 14.14 14.11
N ILE A 127 7.77 15.38 13.86
CA ILE A 127 9.17 15.78 13.76
C ILE A 127 9.55 16.49 15.06
N THR A 128 10.49 15.91 15.79
CA THR A 128 10.94 16.43 17.09
C THR A 128 12.36 16.98 16.98
N LEU A 129 12.63 18.04 17.73
CA LEU A 129 13.97 18.61 17.83
C LEU A 129 14.85 17.70 18.70
N ILE A 130 16.01 17.33 18.18
CA ILE A 130 17.05 16.60 18.91
C ILE A 130 18.10 17.63 19.33
N SER A 131 18.21 17.88 20.63
CA SER A 131 19.15 18.86 21.20
C SER A 131 19.92 18.20 22.36
N PRO A 132 20.97 17.42 22.06
CA PRO A 132 21.74 16.73 23.08
C PRO A 132 22.44 17.72 23.99
N LYS A 133 22.45 17.45 25.29
CA LYS A 133 23.15 18.27 26.28
C LYS A 133 24.62 17.84 26.37
N VAL A 134 25.49 18.76 26.78
CA VAL A 134 26.89 18.44 27.10
C VAL A 134 26.90 17.34 28.17
N GLY A 135 27.61 16.24 27.89
CA GLY A 135 27.70 15.06 28.77
C GLY A 135 26.62 14.00 28.54
N GLU A 136 25.65 14.22 27.64
CA GLU A 136 24.70 13.18 27.24
C GLU A 136 25.40 12.08 26.41
N ARG A 137 24.94 10.83 26.56
CA ARG A 137 25.53 9.70 25.85
C ARG A 137 25.28 9.84 24.36
N PHE A 138 26.35 9.76 23.56
CA PHE A 138 26.27 9.77 22.11
C PHE A 138 25.53 8.53 21.59
N ASP A 139 24.55 8.72 20.70
CA ASP A 139 23.84 7.68 19.97
C ASP A 139 24.03 7.87 18.45
N PRO A 140 24.74 6.98 17.76
CA PRO A 140 24.99 7.08 16.31
C PRO A 140 23.73 7.08 15.43
N ASN A 141 22.58 6.62 15.95
CA ASN A 141 21.34 6.61 15.16
C ASN A 141 20.70 7.99 15.03
N ILE A 142 21.00 8.91 15.94
CA ILE A 142 20.36 10.23 16.02
C ILE A 142 21.37 11.39 16.11
N HIS A 143 22.64 11.11 16.37
CA HIS A 143 23.70 12.10 16.47
C HIS A 143 24.76 11.91 15.38
N GLU A 144 25.20 13.02 14.79
CA GLU A 144 26.33 13.06 13.86
C GLU A 144 27.57 13.61 14.58
N SER A 145 28.68 12.86 14.57
CA SER A 145 29.94 13.30 15.17
C SER A 145 30.71 14.19 14.19
N MET A 146 30.89 15.46 14.55
CA MET A 146 31.58 16.44 13.71
C MET A 146 33.07 16.60 14.09
N PHE A 147 33.39 16.55 15.38
CA PHE A 147 34.75 16.72 15.91
C PHE A 147 34.84 16.18 17.33
N GLU A 148 36.06 15.87 17.76
CA GLU A 148 36.37 15.51 19.15
C GLU A 148 36.85 16.76 19.90
N ALA A 149 36.32 16.97 21.09
CA ALA A 149 36.75 18.04 21.99
C ALA A 149 36.88 17.50 23.42
N PRO A 150 37.87 17.99 24.19
CA PRO A 150 37.99 17.62 25.60
C PRO A 150 36.74 18.10 26.35
N LEU A 151 36.11 17.20 27.09
CA LEU A 151 34.97 17.53 27.92
C LEU A 151 35.49 18.10 29.26
N PRO A 152 35.11 19.33 29.66
CA PRO A 152 35.51 19.87 30.95
C PRO A 152 35.02 18.93 32.07
N ASP A 153 35.87 18.69 33.07
CA ASP A 153 35.61 17.85 34.24
C ASP A 153 35.50 16.33 34.01
N THR A 154 36.10 15.80 32.94
CA THR A 154 36.23 14.34 32.74
C THR A 154 37.69 13.97 32.41
N ASN A 155 38.27 13.03 33.17
CA ASN A 155 39.57 12.45 32.84
C ASN A 155 39.39 11.35 31.79
N ALA A 156 40.33 11.28 30.84
CA ALA A 156 40.36 10.30 29.74
C ALA A 156 40.35 8.84 30.23
#